data_AF-A0A1F0VT56-F1
#
_entry.id   AF-A0A1F0VT56-F1
#
_cell.length_a   1.000
_cell.length_b   1.000
_cell.length_c   1.000
_cell.angle_alpha   90.00
_cell.angle_beta   90.00
_cell.angle_gamma   90.00
#
_symmetry.space_group_name_H-M   'P 1'
#
loop_
_entity.id
_entity.type
_entity.pdbx_description
1 polymer ?
#
loop_
_entity_poly.entity_id
_entity_poly.type
_entity_poly.pdbx_seq_one_letter_code
_entity_poly.pdbx_strand_id
1 'polypeptide(L)'
;MTSEPKRTARTRPEPTLPEGTNTEALHHRINRWFLDQARDLPWRRDECTPWGVMVSEFMLQQTPVKRVLPVWEEWMRRWPAPADLAAEPTSEAVRAWGRLGYPRRAQRLHGAAVAIVEQHGGEVPADYDALLALPGVGSYTAAAISVFAFGLRATVIDTNIRRVHARAVSGKALPSRSLTAAETRLAEALMPADTPTSCLWNAATMELGALVCTAKSPTCQLCPVEDLCAWVAAGKPEADYTPKGQSWHGTDRQVRGAVMAVLRAAHEPVNRELILSAGVASAGDTASPDLAFPADAPAAVHRPLKALYALSPAAEQLQRCYAGLLADSLAREVTQGGTVLVSL
;
A
#
# COMPACT_ATOMS: atom_id res chain seq x y z
N MET A 1 -4.89 -46.28 -24.77
CA MET A 1 -5.23 -44.87 -25.02
C MET A 1 -6.57 -44.59 -24.38
N THR A 2 -6.58 -44.23 -23.10
CA THR A 2 -7.79 -43.82 -22.37
C THR A 2 -7.71 -42.32 -22.18
N SER A 3 -8.47 -41.58 -22.99
CA SER A 3 -8.62 -40.14 -22.89
C SER A 3 -9.45 -39.78 -21.65
N GLU A 4 -8.85 -39.06 -20.70
CA GLU A 4 -9.57 -38.43 -19.60
C GLU A 4 -10.56 -37.36 -20.12
N PRO A 5 -11.74 -37.20 -19.49
CA PRO A 5 -12.70 -36.20 -19.90
C PRO A 5 -12.25 -34.80 -19.46
N LYS A 6 -12.27 -33.84 -20.39
CA LYS A 6 -12.06 -32.42 -20.13
C LYS A 6 -13.04 -31.94 -19.05
N ARG A 7 -12.50 -31.38 -17.95
CA ARG A 7 -13.29 -30.65 -16.93
C ARG A 7 -14.18 -29.63 -17.63
N THR A 8 -15.49 -29.86 -17.57
CA THR A 8 -16.51 -28.88 -17.98
C THR A 8 -16.32 -27.59 -17.18
N ALA A 9 -16.11 -26.48 -17.88
CA ALA A 9 -16.08 -25.15 -17.27
C ALA A 9 -17.40 -24.93 -16.52
N ARG A 10 -17.34 -24.87 -15.18
CA ARG A 10 -18.52 -24.51 -14.37
C ARG A 10 -18.87 -23.07 -14.75
N THR A 11 -20.04 -22.88 -15.35
CA THR A 11 -20.62 -21.56 -15.63
C THR A 11 -20.66 -20.77 -14.32
N ARG A 12 -19.98 -19.62 -14.31
CA ARG A 12 -19.93 -18.71 -13.17
C ARG A 12 -21.36 -18.16 -12.97
N PRO A 13 -22.03 -18.41 -11.84
CA PRO A 13 -23.37 -17.88 -11.63
C PRO A 13 -23.35 -16.36 -11.74
N GLU A 14 -24.34 -15.81 -12.44
CA GLU A 14 -24.49 -14.36 -12.57
C GLU A 14 -24.60 -13.73 -11.18
N PRO A 15 -23.91 -12.59 -10.96
CA PRO A 15 -23.91 -11.96 -9.65
C PRO A 15 -25.28 -11.31 -9.42
N THR A 16 -26.08 -11.87 -8.52
CA THR A 16 -27.37 -11.31 -8.11
C THR A 16 -27.21 -10.45 -6.86
N LEU A 17 -27.79 -9.26 -6.89
CA LEU A 17 -27.87 -8.37 -5.73
C LEU A 17 -28.98 -8.84 -4.78
N PRO A 18 -28.89 -8.54 -3.47
CA PRO A 18 -30.01 -8.75 -2.56
C PRO A 18 -31.28 -8.06 -3.06
N GLU A 19 -32.42 -8.73 -2.88
CA GLU A 19 -33.72 -8.20 -3.29
C GLU A 19 -33.97 -6.82 -2.65
N GLY A 20 -34.53 -5.90 -3.44
CA GLY A 20 -34.78 -4.53 -2.99
C GLY A 20 -33.56 -3.59 -2.99
N THR A 21 -32.38 -4.04 -3.44
CA THR A 21 -31.21 -3.15 -3.59
C THR A 21 -31.48 -2.10 -4.67
N ASN A 22 -31.62 -0.83 -4.28
CA ASN A 22 -31.79 0.29 -5.21
C ASN A 22 -30.43 0.84 -5.68
N THR A 23 -29.84 0.19 -6.69
CA THR A 23 -28.52 0.56 -7.23
C THR A 23 -28.49 1.98 -7.81
N GLU A 24 -29.53 2.39 -8.52
CA GLU A 24 -29.62 3.73 -9.12
C GLU A 24 -29.54 4.83 -8.05
N ALA A 25 -30.29 4.68 -6.96
CA ALA A 25 -30.24 5.64 -5.84
C ALA A 25 -28.88 5.62 -5.13
N LEU A 26 -28.27 4.43 -4.95
CA LEU A 26 -26.92 4.33 -4.38
C LEU A 26 -25.90 5.07 -5.25
N HIS A 27 -25.89 4.79 -6.56
CA HIS A 27 -24.98 5.42 -7.52
C HIS A 27 -25.15 6.93 -7.52
N HIS A 28 -26.39 7.42 -7.67
CA HIS A 28 -26.68 8.85 -7.73
C HIS A 28 -26.26 9.59 -6.47
N ARG A 29 -26.66 9.10 -5.28
CA ARG A 29 -26.43 9.81 -4.02
C ARG A 29 -24.97 9.80 -3.60
N ILE A 30 -24.27 8.67 -3.78
CA ILE A 30 -22.84 8.57 -3.45
C ILE A 30 -21.99 9.38 -4.42
N ASN A 31 -22.28 9.32 -5.72
CA ASN A 31 -21.55 10.11 -6.71
C ASN A 31 -21.77 11.60 -6.52
N ARG A 32 -23.02 12.04 -6.28
CA ARG A 32 -23.31 13.45 -5.98
C ARG A 32 -22.58 13.94 -4.73
N TRP A 33 -22.66 13.17 -3.65
CA TRP A 33 -21.92 13.48 -2.43
C TRP A 33 -20.42 13.62 -2.69
N PHE A 34 -19.83 12.73 -3.50
CA PHE A 34 -18.41 12.82 -3.83
C PHE A 34 -18.08 14.09 -4.62
N LEU A 35 -18.89 14.48 -5.61
CA LEU A 35 -18.66 15.72 -6.35
C LEU A 35 -18.65 16.96 -5.44
N ASP A 36 -19.43 16.94 -4.35
CA ASP A 36 -19.50 18.05 -3.39
C ASP A 36 -18.45 17.98 -2.26
N GLN A 37 -17.98 16.78 -1.89
CA GLN A 37 -17.22 16.54 -0.66
C GLN A 37 -15.85 15.89 -0.86
N ALA A 38 -15.48 15.53 -2.10
CA ALA A 38 -14.19 14.92 -2.39
C ALA A 38 -13.04 15.77 -1.87
N ARG A 39 -12.07 15.13 -1.21
CA ARG A 39 -10.81 15.80 -0.89
C ARG A 39 -10.09 16.17 -2.18
N ASP A 40 -9.63 17.42 -2.23
CA ASP A 40 -8.64 17.86 -3.21
C ASP A 40 -7.32 17.14 -2.94
N LEU A 41 -6.95 16.24 -3.85
CA LEU A 41 -5.72 15.46 -3.79
C LEU A 41 -5.02 15.61 -5.15
N PRO A 42 -3.71 15.86 -5.19
CA PRO A 42 -3.03 16.21 -6.43
C PRO A 42 -3.10 15.11 -7.48
N TRP A 43 -3.11 13.84 -7.07
CA TRP A 43 -3.28 12.68 -7.97
C TRP A 43 -4.72 12.44 -8.45
N ARG A 44 -5.68 13.31 -8.11
CA ARG A 44 -7.05 13.30 -8.63
C ARG A 44 -7.35 14.44 -9.59
N ARG A 45 -6.42 15.38 -9.76
CA ARG A 45 -6.62 16.55 -10.62
C ARG A 45 -6.33 16.18 -12.07
N ASP A 46 -6.96 16.88 -12.99
CA ASP A 46 -6.87 16.60 -14.44
C ASP A 46 -5.44 16.71 -14.98
N GLU A 47 -4.60 17.55 -14.36
CA GLU A 47 -3.18 17.67 -14.73
C GLU A 47 -2.29 16.50 -14.28
N CYS A 48 -2.79 15.60 -13.43
CA CYS A 48 -2.00 14.48 -12.96
C CYS A 48 -1.78 13.44 -14.07
N THR A 49 -0.52 13.12 -14.35
CA THR A 49 -0.16 12.09 -15.33
C THR A 49 -0.52 10.68 -14.84
N PRO A 50 -0.66 9.69 -15.74
CA PRO A 50 -0.78 8.28 -15.36
C PRO A 50 0.33 7.78 -14.45
N TRP A 51 1.56 8.30 -14.62
CA TRP A 51 2.68 8.05 -13.73
C TRP A 51 2.41 8.59 -12.32
N GLY A 52 1.93 9.82 -12.18
CA GLY A 52 1.57 10.39 -10.89
C GLY A 52 0.48 9.60 -10.16
N VAL A 53 -0.54 9.13 -10.89
CA VAL A 53 -1.58 8.25 -10.36
C VAL A 53 -0.97 6.93 -9.88
N MET A 54 -0.15 6.28 -10.70
CA MET A 54 0.52 5.02 -10.35
C MET A 54 1.40 5.17 -9.10
N VAL A 55 2.19 6.25 -8.99
CA VAL A 55 3.01 6.54 -7.79
C VAL A 55 2.11 6.66 -6.56
N SER A 56 0.98 7.37 -6.67
CA SER A 56 0.03 7.51 -5.56
C SER A 56 -0.55 6.16 -5.11
N GLU A 57 -0.92 5.29 -6.05
CA GLU A 57 -1.49 3.96 -5.75
C GLU A 57 -0.46 3.05 -5.07
N PHE A 58 0.81 3.10 -5.47
CA PHE A 58 1.88 2.38 -4.76
C PHE A 58 2.04 2.90 -3.33
N MET A 59 2.01 4.23 -3.13
CA MET A 59 2.20 4.84 -1.81
C MET A 59 1.02 4.61 -0.88
N LEU A 60 -0.23 4.67 -1.37
CA LEU A 60 -1.46 4.57 -0.59
C LEU A 60 -1.75 3.14 -0.07
N GLN A 61 -1.08 2.12 -0.60
CA GLN A 61 -1.17 0.75 -0.05
C GLN A 61 -0.83 0.72 1.45
N GLN A 62 -1.83 0.52 2.30
CA GLN A 62 -1.66 0.44 3.77
C GLN A 62 -0.99 1.70 4.38
N THR A 63 -1.05 2.85 3.72
CA THR A 63 -0.47 4.11 4.22
C THR A 63 -1.49 5.26 4.06
N PRO A 64 -1.86 5.97 5.14
CA PRO A 64 -2.88 6.99 5.06
C PRO A 64 -2.42 8.22 4.26
N VAL A 65 -3.37 8.84 3.54
CA VAL A 65 -3.17 10.03 2.67
C VAL A 65 -2.28 11.10 3.29
N LYS A 66 -2.52 11.48 4.56
CA LYS A 66 -1.75 12.52 5.25
C LYS A 66 -0.25 12.27 5.33
N ARG A 67 0.17 10.99 5.24
CA ARG A 67 1.59 10.60 5.24
C ARG A 67 2.14 10.51 3.82
N VAL A 68 1.29 10.15 2.86
CA VAL A 68 1.65 10.00 1.45
C VAL A 68 1.84 11.35 0.79
N LEU A 69 0.92 12.30 1.01
CA LEU A 69 0.86 13.58 0.30
C LEU A 69 2.23 14.30 0.19
N PRO A 70 2.94 14.62 1.29
CA PRO A 70 4.22 15.34 1.19
C PRO A 70 5.32 14.51 0.51
N VAL A 71 5.27 13.18 0.60
CA VAL A 71 6.25 12.31 -0.06
C VAL A 71 5.97 12.20 -1.55
N TRP A 72 4.69 12.15 -1.94
CA TRP A 72 4.27 12.15 -3.33
C TRP A 72 4.65 13.46 -4.03
N GLU A 73 4.44 14.61 -3.38
CA GLU A 73 4.81 15.93 -3.94
C GLU A 73 6.32 16.02 -4.23
N GLU A 74 7.15 15.63 -3.25
CA GLU A 74 8.60 15.60 -3.45
C GLU A 74 9.03 14.57 -4.49
N TRP A 75 8.36 13.41 -4.53
CA TRP A 75 8.61 12.36 -5.53
C TRP A 75 8.34 12.87 -6.94
N MET A 76 7.20 13.51 -7.16
CA MET A 76 6.81 14.03 -8.48
C MET A 76 7.65 15.24 -8.89
N ARG A 77 8.17 16.01 -7.94
CA ARG A 77 9.15 17.08 -8.20
C ARG A 77 10.50 16.51 -8.66
N ARG A 78 10.95 15.42 -8.06
CA ARG A 78 12.25 14.79 -8.38
C ARG A 78 12.17 13.90 -9.63
N TRP A 79 11.10 13.13 -9.79
CA TRP A 79 10.91 12.12 -10.84
C TRP A 79 9.53 12.24 -11.50
N PRO A 80 9.30 13.28 -12.31
CA PRO A 80 8.01 13.56 -12.92
C PRO A 80 7.58 12.54 -13.99
N ALA A 81 8.49 11.74 -14.53
CA ALA A 81 8.22 10.66 -15.48
C ALA A 81 8.86 9.32 -15.05
N PRO A 82 8.42 8.18 -15.61
CA PRO A 82 9.02 6.86 -15.32
C PRO A 82 10.53 6.83 -15.61
N ALA A 83 10.97 7.47 -16.70
CA ALA A 83 12.38 7.53 -17.09
C ALA A 83 13.27 8.18 -16.02
N ASP A 84 12.77 9.22 -15.34
CA ASP A 84 13.53 9.93 -14.32
C ASP A 84 13.83 9.03 -13.10
N LEU A 85 12.87 8.20 -12.70
CA LEU A 85 13.07 7.23 -11.63
C LEU A 85 13.92 6.03 -12.10
N ALA A 86 13.68 5.55 -13.33
CA ALA A 86 14.39 4.39 -13.87
C ALA A 86 15.90 4.64 -14.03
N ALA A 87 16.30 5.89 -14.29
CA ALA A 87 17.70 6.29 -14.40
C ALA A 87 18.47 6.28 -13.07
N GLU A 88 17.76 6.24 -11.93
CA GLU A 88 18.36 6.27 -10.61
C GLU A 88 18.64 4.86 -10.07
N PRO A 89 19.62 4.70 -9.15
CA PRO A 89 19.75 3.48 -8.40
C PRO A 89 18.48 3.19 -7.58
N THR A 90 18.06 1.92 -7.51
CA THR A 90 16.89 1.50 -6.70
C THR A 90 17.01 1.95 -5.23
N SER A 91 18.23 2.08 -4.70
CA SER A 91 18.49 2.57 -3.36
C SER A 91 18.01 4.02 -3.15
N GLU A 92 18.07 4.89 -4.16
CA GLU A 92 17.55 6.26 -4.10
C GLU A 92 16.03 6.27 -3.97
N ALA A 93 15.33 5.40 -4.71
CA ALA A 93 13.89 5.20 -4.55
C ALA A 93 13.54 4.78 -3.10
N VAL A 94 14.31 3.85 -2.53
CA VAL A 94 14.12 3.39 -1.13
C VAL A 94 14.42 4.49 -0.11
N ARG A 95 15.41 5.35 -0.37
CA ARG A 95 15.71 6.53 0.48
C ARG A 95 14.56 7.54 0.43
N ALA A 96 14.13 7.93 -0.76
CA ALA A 96 13.05 8.90 -0.97
C ALA A 96 11.70 8.41 -0.39
N TRP A 97 11.45 7.10 -0.43
CA TRP A 97 10.27 6.48 0.20
C TRP A 97 10.21 6.70 1.72
N GLY A 98 11.38 6.93 2.33
CA GLY A 98 11.53 7.33 3.71
C GLY A 98 10.82 6.40 4.69
N ARG A 99 9.82 6.95 5.39
CA ARG A 99 9.11 6.25 6.47
C ARG A 99 7.70 5.78 6.09
N LEU A 100 7.31 5.81 4.82
CA LEU A 100 5.97 5.35 4.39
C LEU A 100 5.69 3.87 4.77
N GLY A 101 6.73 3.09 5.06
CA GLY A 101 6.63 1.69 5.44
C GLY A 101 6.59 0.78 4.22
N TYR A 102 6.84 -0.52 4.43
CA TYR A 102 6.94 -1.53 3.37
C TYR A 102 7.88 -1.09 2.22
N PRO A 103 9.18 -0.87 2.50
CA PRO A 103 10.13 -0.29 1.53
C PRO A 103 10.30 -1.08 0.23
N ARG A 104 9.92 -2.36 0.21
CA ARG A 104 9.83 -3.16 -1.03
C ARG A 104 8.89 -2.56 -2.08
N ARG A 105 7.91 -1.76 -1.67
CA ARG A 105 7.04 -1.03 -2.61
C ARG A 105 7.83 -0.02 -3.43
N ALA A 106 8.83 0.63 -2.85
CA ALA A 106 9.72 1.54 -3.59
C ALA A 106 10.55 0.78 -4.63
N GLN A 107 11.10 -0.39 -4.26
CA GLN A 107 11.85 -1.23 -5.19
C GLN A 107 10.99 -1.73 -6.35
N ARG A 108 9.74 -2.12 -6.05
CA ARG A 108 8.77 -2.55 -7.06
C ARG A 108 8.36 -1.39 -7.97
N LEU A 109 8.12 -0.20 -7.42
CA LEU A 109 7.82 0.99 -8.21
C LEU A 109 8.98 1.39 -9.12
N HIS A 110 10.22 1.32 -8.62
CA HIS A 110 11.43 1.50 -9.43
C HIS A 110 11.52 0.45 -10.55
N GLY A 111 11.34 -0.83 -10.24
CA GLY A 111 11.31 -1.90 -11.25
C GLY A 111 10.19 -1.72 -12.27
N ALA A 112 9.03 -1.20 -11.85
CA ALA A 112 7.94 -0.87 -12.76
C ALA A 112 8.29 0.30 -13.69
N ALA A 113 8.97 1.33 -13.17
CA ALA A 113 9.46 2.44 -13.98
C ALA A 113 10.47 1.96 -15.04
N VAL A 114 11.41 1.08 -14.67
CA VAL A 114 12.35 0.45 -15.61
C VAL A 114 11.59 -0.34 -16.69
N ALA A 115 10.65 -1.20 -16.30
CA ALA A 115 9.84 -1.97 -17.25
C ALA A 115 9.02 -1.08 -18.20
N ILE A 116 8.47 0.04 -17.70
CA ILE A 116 7.75 1.02 -18.51
C ILE A 116 8.65 1.65 -19.57
N VAL A 117 9.89 2.01 -19.22
CA VAL A 117 10.85 2.56 -20.18
C VAL A 117 11.24 1.52 -21.23
N GLU A 118 11.60 0.31 -20.80
CA GLU A 118 12.12 -0.74 -21.66
C GLU A 118 11.05 -1.35 -22.59
N GLN A 119 9.81 -1.47 -22.12
CA GLN A 119 8.77 -2.29 -22.78
C GLN A 119 7.59 -1.44 -23.29
N HIS A 120 7.43 -0.22 -22.78
CA HIS A 120 6.25 0.62 -23.06
C HIS A 120 6.63 2.04 -23.50
N GLY A 121 7.87 2.27 -23.95
CA GLY A 121 8.30 3.55 -24.52
C GLY A 121 8.34 4.71 -23.51
N GLY A 122 8.41 4.41 -22.21
CA GLY A 122 8.42 5.42 -21.15
C GLY A 122 7.04 5.91 -20.71
N GLU A 123 5.96 5.35 -21.26
CA GLU A 123 4.59 5.68 -20.89
C GLU A 123 3.92 4.54 -20.11
N VAL A 124 3.18 4.89 -19.05
CA VAL A 124 2.39 3.89 -18.31
C VAL A 124 1.36 3.29 -19.29
N PRO A 125 1.28 1.96 -19.45
CA PRO A 125 0.33 1.36 -20.38
C PRO A 125 -1.11 1.49 -19.86
N ALA A 126 -2.05 1.75 -20.77
CA ALA A 126 -3.48 1.77 -20.45
C ALA A 126 -4.10 0.35 -20.42
N ASP A 127 -3.48 -0.60 -21.12
CA ASP A 127 -3.94 -1.99 -21.18
C ASP A 127 -3.81 -2.68 -19.81
N TYR A 128 -4.88 -3.37 -19.40
CA TYR A 128 -4.97 -3.97 -18.06
C TYR A 128 -3.98 -5.12 -17.87
N ASP A 129 -3.76 -5.95 -18.88
CA ASP A 129 -2.85 -7.08 -18.78
C ASP A 129 -1.39 -6.61 -18.80
N ALA A 130 -1.09 -5.56 -19.57
CA ALA A 130 0.20 -4.87 -19.53
C ALA A 130 0.46 -4.24 -18.15
N LEU A 131 -0.53 -3.57 -17.56
CA LEU A 131 -0.43 -3.07 -16.18
C LEU A 131 -0.14 -4.20 -15.20
N LEU A 132 -0.86 -5.32 -15.30
CA LEU A 132 -0.70 -6.48 -14.40
C LEU A 132 0.68 -7.15 -14.54
N ALA A 133 1.32 -7.04 -15.71
CA ALA A 133 2.67 -7.55 -15.93
C ALA A 133 3.75 -6.70 -15.25
N LEU A 134 3.46 -5.45 -14.86
CA LEU A 134 4.44 -4.57 -14.24
C LEU A 134 4.82 -5.03 -12.81
N PRO A 135 6.11 -4.93 -12.42
CA PRO A 135 6.56 -5.25 -11.08
C PRO A 135 5.75 -4.59 -9.96
N GLY A 136 5.13 -5.42 -9.11
CA GLY A 136 4.38 -4.95 -7.94
C GLY A 136 2.98 -4.42 -8.23
N VAL A 137 2.52 -4.46 -9.48
CA VAL A 137 1.13 -4.20 -9.83
C VAL A 137 0.33 -5.49 -9.68
N GLY A 138 -0.62 -5.50 -8.74
CA GLY A 138 -1.61 -6.58 -8.61
C GLY A 138 -2.95 -6.15 -9.22
N SER A 139 -3.94 -7.04 -9.19
CA SER A 139 -5.29 -6.77 -9.75
C SER A 139 -5.94 -5.49 -9.22
N TYR A 140 -5.81 -5.22 -7.91
CA TYR A 140 -6.28 -3.96 -7.33
C TYR A 140 -5.60 -2.75 -8.00
N THR A 141 -4.27 -2.73 -8.05
CA THR A 141 -3.50 -1.60 -8.55
C THR A 141 -3.71 -1.40 -10.05
N ALA A 142 -3.79 -2.48 -10.82
CA ALA A 142 -4.12 -2.43 -12.25
C ALA A 142 -5.50 -1.81 -12.46
N ALA A 143 -6.53 -2.27 -11.74
CA ALA A 143 -7.88 -1.71 -11.83
C ALA A 143 -7.92 -0.23 -11.41
N ALA A 144 -7.21 0.13 -10.34
CA ALA A 144 -7.12 1.52 -9.88
C ALA A 144 -6.46 2.43 -10.92
N ILE A 145 -5.35 2.00 -11.53
CA ILE A 145 -4.69 2.78 -12.60
C ILE A 145 -5.59 2.87 -13.82
N SER A 146 -6.19 1.77 -14.29
CA SER A 146 -7.13 1.79 -15.43
C SER A 146 -8.24 2.83 -15.23
N VAL A 147 -8.82 2.88 -14.03
CA VAL A 147 -9.91 3.81 -13.71
C VAL A 147 -9.41 5.24 -13.51
N PHE A 148 -8.44 5.45 -12.62
CA PHE A 148 -8.07 6.79 -12.17
C PHE A 148 -7.08 7.51 -13.09
N ALA A 149 -6.29 6.79 -13.89
CA ALA A 149 -5.39 7.39 -14.86
C ALA A 149 -5.98 7.48 -16.27
N PHE A 150 -6.76 6.46 -16.68
CA PHE A 150 -7.18 6.32 -18.07
C PHE A 150 -8.70 6.42 -18.27
N GLY A 151 -9.49 6.55 -17.19
CA GLY A 151 -10.95 6.60 -17.29
C GLY A 151 -11.55 5.33 -17.90
N LEU A 152 -10.86 4.19 -17.76
CA LEU A 152 -11.29 2.90 -18.27
C LEU A 152 -12.10 2.16 -17.22
N ARG A 153 -13.17 1.48 -17.66
CA ARG A 153 -14.05 0.73 -16.78
C ARG A 153 -13.32 -0.49 -16.21
N ALA A 154 -13.02 -0.45 -14.91
CA ALA A 154 -12.60 -1.62 -14.12
C ALA A 154 -13.23 -1.57 -12.71
N THR A 155 -13.33 -2.73 -12.05
CA THR A 155 -13.89 -2.82 -10.69
C THR A 155 -12.77 -2.68 -9.67
N VAL A 156 -12.71 -1.54 -8.97
CA VAL A 156 -11.73 -1.32 -7.91
C VAL A 156 -12.26 -1.92 -6.61
N ILE A 157 -11.48 -2.78 -5.95
CA ILE A 157 -11.92 -3.46 -4.72
C ILE A 157 -10.87 -3.27 -3.63
N ASP A 158 -11.02 -2.21 -2.85
CA ASP A 158 -10.20 -1.93 -1.67
C ASP A 158 -10.96 -2.24 -0.36
N THR A 159 -10.29 -2.03 0.78
CA THR A 159 -10.92 -2.26 2.09
C THR A 159 -12.06 -1.28 2.42
N ASN A 160 -12.06 -0.08 1.83
CA ASN A 160 -13.09 0.94 2.03
C ASN A 160 -14.36 0.59 1.24
N ILE A 161 -14.22 0.31 -0.04
CA ILE A 161 -15.29 -0.14 -0.95
C ILE A 161 -15.93 -1.42 -0.41
N ARG A 162 -15.13 -2.43 -0.05
CA ARG A 162 -15.65 -3.68 0.55
C ARG A 162 -16.50 -3.43 1.79
N ARG A 163 -16.11 -2.48 2.64
CA ARG A 163 -16.87 -2.14 3.85
C ARG A 163 -18.16 -1.40 3.54
N VAL A 164 -18.14 -0.46 2.59
CA VAL A 164 -19.36 0.22 2.13
C VAL A 164 -20.34 -0.80 1.55
N HIS A 165 -19.89 -1.68 0.65
CA HIS A 165 -20.74 -2.73 0.07
C HIS A 165 -21.27 -3.70 1.13
N ALA A 166 -20.42 -4.14 2.07
CA ALA A 166 -20.81 -5.03 3.15
C ALA A 166 -21.94 -4.44 4.00
N ARG A 167 -21.84 -3.14 4.35
CA ARG A 167 -22.84 -2.47 5.19
C ARG A 167 -24.09 -2.08 4.41
N ALA A 168 -23.91 -1.35 3.31
CA ALA A 168 -25.02 -0.78 2.55
C ALA A 168 -25.88 -1.86 1.89
N VAL A 169 -25.26 -2.95 1.42
CA VAL A 169 -25.96 -3.95 0.60
C VAL A 169 -26.08 -5.29 1.31
N SER A 170 -25.00 -5.79 1.93
CA SER A 170 -25.04 -7.12 2.58
C SER A 170 -25.53 -7.11 4.03
N GLY A 171 -25.77 -5.95 4.64
CA GLY A 171 -26.21 -5.84 6.03
C GLY A 171 -25.15 -6.23 7.08
N LYS A 172 -23.86 -6.33 6.69
CA LYS A 172 -22.77 -6.78 7.57
C LYS A 172 -21.93 -5.62 8.07
N ALA A 173 -21.55 -5.66 9.35
CA ALA A 173 -20.71 -4.63 9.97
C ALA A 173 -19.31 -4.52 9.34
N LEU A 174 -18.73 -5.66 8.95
CA LEU A 174 -17.43 -5.77 8.30
C LEU A 174 -17.49 -6.77 7.13
N PRO A 175 -16.69 -6.56 6.08
CA PRO A 175 -16.46 -7.59 5.07
C PRO A 175 -15.67 -8.77 5.68
N SER A 176 -15.45 -9.82 4.89
CA SER A 176 -14.62 -10.97 5.26
C SER A 176 -13.17 -10.54 5.53
N ARG A 177 -12.41 -11.35 6.28
CA ARG A 177 -11.00 -11.05 6.62
C ARG A 177 -10.10 -10.88 5.39
N SER A 178 -10.34 -11.67 4.35
CA SER A 178 -9.70 -11.58 3.04
C SER A 178 -10.76 -11.39 1.95
N LEU A 179 -10.37 -10.87 0.80
CA LEU A 179 -11.27 -10.72 -0.35
C LEU A 179 -11.78 -12.11 -0.78
N THR A 180 -13.10 -12.27 -0.85
CA THR A 180 -13.75 -13.51 -1.29
C THR A 180 -14.36 -13.36 -2.67
N ALA A 181 -14.57 -14.49 -3.36
CA ALA A 181 -15.26 -14.48 -4.65
C ALA A 181 -16.70 -13.90 -4.57
N ALA A 182 -17.36 -14.02 -3.42
CA ALA A 182 -18.67 -13.43 -3.19
C ALA A 182 -18.62 -11.90 -3.13
N GLU A 183 -17.60 -11.34 -2.47
CA GLU A 183 -17.38 -9.89 -2.43
C GLU A 183 -16.94 -9.33 -3.78
N THR A 184 -16.12 -10.08 -4.54
CA THR A 184 -15.79 -9.73 -5.93
C THR A 184 -17.04 -9.67 -6.79
N ARG A 185 -17.90 -10.69 -6.74
CA ARG A 185 -19.18 -10.70 -7.47
C ARG A 185 -20.10 -9.55 -7.07
N LEU A 186 -20.19 -9.25 -5.77
CA LEU A 186 -20.99 -8.14 -5.27
C LEU A 186 -20.46 -6.80 -5.82
N ALA A 187 -19.15 -6.58 -5.78
CA ALA A 187 -18.55 -5.37 -6.34
C ALA A 187 -18.79 -5.28 -7.85
N GLU A 188 -18.62 -6.37 -8.60
CA GLU A 188 -18.90 -6.43 -10.04
C GLU A 188 -20.38 -6.11 -10.37
N ALA A 189 -21.34 -6.64 -9.61
CA ALA A 189 -22.76 -6.36 -9.82
C ALA A 189 -23.19 -4.94 -9.43
N LEU A 190 -22.46 -4.29 -8.51
CA LEU A 190 -22.72 -2.91 -8.12
C LEU A 190 -22.11 -1.88 -9.09
N MET A 191 -21.33 -2.30 -10.08
CA MET A 191 -20.72 -1.36 -11.02
C MET A 191 -21.76 -0.78 -11.98
N PRO A 192 -21.82 0.55 -12.15
CA PRO A 192 -22.55 1.17 -13.26
C PRO A 192 -22.14 0.58 -14.62
N ALA A 193 -23.10 0.55 -15.55
CA ALA A 193 -22.88 0.01 -16.90
C ALA A 193 -22.03 0.96 -17.75
N ASP A 194 -22.26 2.27 -17.66
CA ASP A 194 -21.53 3.27 -18.43
C ASP A 194 -20.16 3.60 -17.79
N THR A 195 -19.17 3.80 -18.65
CA THR A 195 -17.78 4.01 -18.22
C THR A 195 -17.61 5.24 -17.30
N PRO A 196 -18.13 6.44 -17.64
CA PRO A 196 -17.92 7.63 -16.80
C PRO A 196 -18.48 7.47 -15.38
N THR A 197 -19.73 7.01 -15.24
CA THR A 197 -20.35 6.80 -13.92
C THR A 197 -19.66 5.69 -13.15
N SER A 198 -19.17 4.66 -13.83
CA SER A 198 -18.41 3.58 -13.20
C SER A 198 -17.07 4.06 -12.60
N CYS A 199 -16.38 4.99 -13.28
CA CYS A 199 -15.13 5.56 -12.77
C CYS A 199 -15.39 6.45 -11.56
N LEU A 200 -16.43 7.30 -11.64
CA LEU A 200 -16.88 8.14 -10.54
C LEU A 200 -17.30 7.28 -9.32
N TRP A 201 -18.02 6.19 -9.56
CA TRP A 201 -18.46 5.26 -8.52
C TRP A 201 -17.30 4.64 -7.74
N ASN A 202 -16.22 4.21 -8.41
CA ASN A 202 -15.03 3.68 -7.75
C ASN A 202 -14.41 4.71 -6.79
N ALA A 203 -14.22 5.95 -7.27
CA ALA A 203 -13.64 7.03 -6.46
C ALA A 203 -14.58 7.43 -5.29
N ALA A 204 -15.87 7.61 -5.59
CA ALA A 204 -16.88 8.04 -4.63
C ALA A 204 -17.10 7.03 -3.50
N THR A 205 -17.20 5.75 -3.84
CA THR A 205 -17.40 4.67 -2.86
C THR A 205 -16.16 4.50 -1.97
N MET A 206 -14.96 4.61 -2.55
CA MET A 206 -13.72 4.58 -1.79
C MET A 206 -13.62 5.76 -0.82
N GLU A 207 -13.95 6.97 -1.27
CA GLU A 207 -13.95 8.19 -0.46
C GLU A 207 -14.97 8.11 0.67
N LEU A 208 -16.18 7.64 0.38
CA LEU A 208 -17.24 7.45 1.38
C LEU A 208 -16.78 6.48 2.47
N GLY A 209 -16.16 5.37 2.08
CA GLY A 209 -15.58 4.43 3.03
C GLY A 209 -14.46 5.07 3.85
N ALA A 210 -13.60 5.88 3.24
CA ALA A 210 -12.47 6.52 3.91
C ALA A 210 -12.90 7.59 4.94
N LEU A 211 -13.95 8.37 4.65
CA LEU A 211 -14.30 9.56 5.43
C LEU A 211 -15.54 9.39 6.33
N VAL A 212 -16.57 8.69 5.85
CA VAL A 212 -17.87 8.63 6.53
C VAL A 212 -18.14 7.24 7.08
N CYS A 213 -18.12 6.24 6.20
CA CYS A 213 -18.38 4.85 6.55
C CYS A 213 -17.10 4.19 7.07
N THR A 214 -16.48 4.74 8.13
CA THR A 214 -15.23 4.25 8.70
C THR A 214 -15.40 2.95 9.49
N ALA A 215 -14.31 2.19 9.69
CA ALA A 215 -14.39 0.85 10.29
C ALA A 215 -14.89 0.83 11.74
N LYS A 216 -14.42 1.77 12.59
CA LYS A 216 -14.71 1.77 14.04
C LYS A 216 -15.84 2.70 14.44
N SER A 217 -15.88 3.91 13.89
CA SER A 217 -16.79 4.97 14.32
C SER A 217 -17.36 5.66 13.09
N PRO A 218 -18.22 4.98 12.30
CA PRO A 218 -18.83 5.56 11.13
C PRO A 218 -19.76 6.71 11.53
N THR A 219 -19.74 7.79 10.75
CA THR A 219 -20.57 8.97 10.96
C THR A 219 -21.86 8.84 10.14
N CYS A 220 -22.69 7.84 10.47
CA CYS A 220 -23.86 7.44 9.67
C CYS A 220 -24.81 8.60 9.33
N GLN A 221 -24.99 9.54 10.25
CA GLN A 221 -25.82 10.74 10.07
C GLN A 221 -25.33 11.69 8.96
N LEU A 222 -24.09 11.53 8.49
CA LEU A 222 -23.53 12.26 7.34
C LEU A 222 -23.47 11.38 6.07
N CYS A 223 -23.94 10.14 6.15
CA CYS A 223 -23.90 9.20 5.02
C CYS A 223 -25.05 9.49 4.05
N PRO A 224 -24.79 9.72 2.75
CA PRO A 224 -25.81 10.08 1.77
C PRO A 224 -26.82 8.94 1.47
N VAL A 225 -26.54 7.74 2.01
CA VAL A 225 -27.34 6.52 1.79
C VAL A 225 -27.68 5.84 3.12
N GLU A 226 -27.74 6.59 4.23
CA GLU A 226 -28.10 6.03 5.54
C GLU A 226 -29.44 5.29 5.53
N ASP A 227 -30.46 5.90 4.92
CA ASP A 227 -31.82 5.38 4.75
C ASP A 227 -31.91 4.15 3.82
N LEU A 228 -30.90 3.94 2.98
CA LEU A 228 -30.80 2.79 2.06
C LEU A 228 -29.89 1.68 2.60
N CYS A 229 -29.21 1.91 3.73
CA CYS A 229 -28.17 1.02 4.21
C CYS A 229 -28.75 -0.18 4.98
N ALA A 230 -28.60 -1.38 4.43
CA ALA A 230 -29.09 -2.62 5.04
C ALA A 230 -28.57 -2.84 6.48
N TRP A 231 -27.32 -2.48 6.77
CA TRP A 231 -26.73 -2.61 8.11
C TRP A 231 -27.33 -1.61 9.11
N VAL A 232 -27.68 -0.40 8.65
CA VAL A 232 -28.38 0.59 9.49
C VAL A 232 -29.81 0.15 9.75
N ALA A 233 -30.52 -0.31 8.71
CA ALA A 233 -31.88 -0.83 8.83
C ALA A 233 -31.97 -2.03 9.79
N ALA A 234 -30.93 -2.86 9.85
CA ALA A 234 -30.82 -3.98 10.79
C ALA A 234 -30.45 -3.57 12.24
N GLY A 235 -30.36 -2.27 12.55
CA GLY A 235 -29.99 -1.78 13.88
C GLY A 235 -28.50 -1.80 14.19
N LYS A 236 -27.64 -1.79 13.15
CA LYS A 236 -26.17 -1.76 13.26
C LYS A 236 -25.60 -2.93 14.09
N PRO A 237 -25.91 -4.20 13.75
CA PRO A 237 -25.39 -5.35 14.49
C PRO A 237 -23.86 -5.34 14.50
N GLU A 238 -23.27 -5.85 15.58
CA GLU A 238 -21.82 -5.95 15.77
C GLU A 238 -21.16 -6.89 14.75
N ALA A 239 -19.85 -6.74 14.57
CA ALA A 239 -19.10 -7.60 13.65
C ALA A 239 -18.82 -9.00 14.23
N ASP A 240 -18.94 -10.03 13.38
CA ASP A 240 -18.63 -11.43 13.73
C ASP A 240 -17.15 -11.65 14.14
N TYR A 241 -16.29 -10.69 13.85
CA TYR A 241 -14.90 -10.72 14.28
C TYR A 241 -14.33 -9.33 14.52
N THR A 242 -13.39 -9.25 15.44
CA THR A 242 -12.56 -8.06 15.63
C THR A 242 -11.23 -8.23 14.91
N PRO A 243 -10.82 -7.31 14.02
CA PRO A 243 -9.48 -7.31 13.46
C PRO A 243 -8.44 -7.25 14.58
N LYS A 244 -7.55 -8.25 14.66
CA LYS A 244 -6.46 -8.26 15.64
C LYS A 244 -5.36 -7.30 15.19
N GLY A 245 -5.13 -6.24 15.96
CA GLY A 245 -3.95 -5.39 15.80
C GLY A 245 -2.76 -5.99 16.55
N GLN A 246 -1.58 -6.01 15.93
CA GLN A 246 -0.33 -6.32 16.64
C GLN A 246 0.23 -5.02 17.25
N SER A 247 0.77 -5.08 18.48
CA SER A 247 1.55 -3.98 19.07
C SER A 247 2.76 -3.65 18.18
N TRP A 248 3.19 -2.39 18.11
CA TRP A 248 4.37 -2.02 17.32
C TRP A 248 5.67 -2.18 18.11
N HIS A 249 5.64 -1.79 19.38
CA HIS A 249 6.79 -1.94 20.26
C HIS A 249 7.18 -3.40 20.47
N GLY A 250 8.47 -3.70 20.40
CA GLY A 250 9.07 -5.02 20.57
C GLY A 250 8.99 -5.94 19.34
N THR A 251 8.42 -5.47 18.23
CA THR A 251 8.20 -6.33 17.05
C THR A 251 9.34 -6.27 16.04
N ASP A 252 9.46 -7.31 15.22
CA ASP A 252 10.45 -7.38 14.14
C ASP A 252 10.32 -6.19 13.17
N ARG A 253 9.11 -5.66 12.94
CA ARG A 253 8.91 -4.46 12.12
C ARG A 253 9.54 -3.20 12.72
N GLN A 254 9.64 -3.09 14.04
CA GLN A 254 10.30 -1.97 14.71
C GLN A 254 11.82 -2.07 14.51
N VAL A 255 12.40 -3.23 14.85
CA VAL A 255 13.85 -3.48 14.73
C VAL A 255 14.30 -3.34 13.28
N ARG A 256 13.60 -4.00 12.36
CA ARG A 256 13.87 -3.89 10.91
C ARG A 256 13.74 -2.46 10.41
N GLY A 257 12.76 -1.70 10.91
CA GLY A 257 12.59 -0.29 10.58
C GLY A 257 13.76 0.58 11.06
N ALA A 258 14.34 0.27 12.21
CA ALA A 258 15.51 0.94 12.76
C ALA A 258 16.79 0.60 11.97
N VAL A 259 17.02 -0.67 11.62
CA VAL A 259 18.12 -1.06 10.71
C VAL A 259 17.99 -0.35 9.36
N MET A 260 16.79 -0.32 8.77
CA MET A 260 16.54 0.43 7.54
C MET A 260 16.78 1.95 7.69
N ALA A 261 16.62 2.51 8.89
CA ALA A 261 16.93 3.92 9.12
C ALA A 261 18.43 4.20 9.09
N VAL A 262 19.25 3.26 9.57
CA VAL A 262 20.72 3.31 9.44
C VAL A 262 21.10 3.28 7.96
N LEU A 263 20.62 2.26 7.23
CA LEU A 263 20.96 2.09 5.82
C LEU A 263 20.51 3.27 4.93
N ARG A 264 19.31 3.83 5.18
CA ARG A 264 18.85 5.04 4.46
C ARG A 264 19.64 6.31 4.78
N ALA A 265 20.27 6.41 5.95
CA ALA A 265 21.11 7.57 6.27
C ALA A 265 22.53 7.45 5.70
N ALA A 266 22.98 6.22 5.42
CA ALA A 266 24.33 5.95 4.93
C ALA A 266 24.40 6.03 3.40
N HIS A 267 25.09 7.03 2.84
CA HIS A 267 25.39 7.08 1.40
C HIS A 267 26.62 6.23 1.01
N GLU A 268 27.41 5.84 2.01
CA GLU A 268 28.52 4.91 1.89
C GLU A 268 28.23 3.62 2.67
N PRO A 269 28.86 2.48 2.34
CA PRO A 269 28.69 1.24 3.07
C PRO A 269 29.05 1.37 4.56
N VAL A 270 28.22 0.80 5.43
CA VAL A 270 28.40 0.81 6.89
C VAL A 270 28.98 -0.53 7.33
N ASN A 271 29.93 -0.52 8.27
CA ASN A 271 30.41 -1.75 8.89
C ASN A 271 29.24 -2.52 9.54
N ARG A 272 29.04 -3.77 9.11
CA ARG A 272 27.94 -4.64 9.57
C ARG A 272 27.92 -4.78 11.09
N GLU A 273 29.08 -4.83 11.72
CA GLU A 273 29.20 -5.03 13.16
C GLU A 273 28.64 -3.85 13.96
N LEU A 274 28.60 -2.63 13.39
CA LEU A 274 27.93 -1.48 14.01
C LEU A 274 26.42 -1.68 14.11
N ILE A 275 25.83 -2.46 13.21
CA ILE A 275 24.39 -2.78 13.25
C ILE A 275 24.16 -3.94 14.19
N LEU A 276 24.90 -5.04 14.04
CA LEU A 276 24.65 -6.29 14.78
C LEU A 276 25.02 -6.21 16.27
N SER A 277 25.97 -5.35 16.64
CA SER A 277 26.36 -5.14 18.05
C SER A 277 25.24 -4.51 18.90
N ALA A 278 24.21 -3.92 18.28
CA ALA A 278 23.04 -3.42 18.99
C ALA A 278 22.30 -4.53 19.78
N GLY A 279 22.43 -5.80 19.35
CA GLY A 279 21.83 -6.95 20.04
C GLY A 279 22.69 -7.55 21.14
N VAL A 280 23.95 -7.11 21.28
CA VAL A 280 24.92 -7.60 22.27
C VAL A 280 25.05 -6.65 23.46
N ALA A 281 24.64 -5.39 23.31
CA ALA A 281 24.70 -4.35 24.34
C ALA A 281 23.77 -4.57 25.56
N SER A 282 23.30 -5.81 25.80
CA SER A 282 22.43 -6.15 26.94
C SER A 282 23.06 -7.28 27.78
N ALA A 283 23.89 -6.87 28.76
CA ALA A 283 24.08 -7.59 30.01
C ALA A 283 24.63 -6.71 31.17
N GLY A 284 25.02 -5.45 30.95
CA GLY A 284 25.63 -4.64 32.02
C GLY A 284 25.40 -3.12 31.97
N ASP A 285 25.37 -2.49 30.80
CA ASP A 285 25.28 -1.03 30.70
C ASP A 285 23.94 -0.57 30.10
N THR A 286 22.93 -0.50 30.94
CA THR A 286 21.70 0.21 30.59
C THR A 286 22.00 1.70 30.45
N ALA A 287 21.81 2.23 29.24
CA ALA A 287 21.71 3.66 28.94
C ALA A 287 22.96 4.50 29.22
N SER A 288 24.06 4.27 28.49
CA SER A 288 25.09 5.30 28.38
C SER A 288 24.68 6.36 27.34
N PRO A 289 24.52 7.65 27.72
CA PRO A 289 24.27 8.75 26.77
C PRO A 289 25.42 8.96 25.77
N ASP A 290 26.57 8.35 26.04
CA ASP A 290 27.81 8.47 25.27
C ASP A 290 28.13 7.21 24.47
N LEU A 291 27.15 6.67 23.73
CA LEU A 291 27.47 5.75 22.63
C LEU A 291 28.37 6.48 21.63
N ALA A 292 29.68 6.24 21.76
CA ALA A 292 30.71 6.69 20.84
C ALA A 292 30.87 5.63 19.75
N PHE A 293 30.67 6.05 18.49
CA PHE A 293 30.94 5.19 17.35
C PHE A 293 32.39 5.37 16.89
N PRO A 294 32.99 4.34 16.27
CA PRO A 294 34.30 4.46 15.64
C PRO A 294 34.41 5.68 14.73
N ALA A 295 35.60 6.28 14.64
CA ALA A 295 35.83 7.52 13.89
C ALA A 295 35.55 7.37 12.38
N ASP A 296 35.63 6.16 11.86
CA ASP A 296 35.33 5.78 10.49
C ASP A 296 33.82 5.55 10.24
N ALA A 297 32.98 5.57 11.28
CA ALA A 297 31.53 5.46 11.11
C ALA A 297 30.94 6.78 10.57
N PRO A 298 30.20 6.77 9.44
CA PRO A 298 29.65 7.99 8.86
C PRO A 298 28.78 8.79 9.83
N ALA A 299 29.02 10.09 9.96
CA ALA A 299 28.28 10.94 10.91
C ALA A 299 26.75 10.87 10.72
N ALA A 300 26.29 10.72 9.48
CA ALA A 300 24.87 10.59 9.13
C ALA A 300 24.19 9.37 9.80
N VAL A 301 24.95 8.29 10.10
CA VAL A 301 24.38 7.07 10.70
C VAL A 301 24.34 7.11 12.23
N HIS A 302 25.03 8.04 12.88
CA HIS A 302 25.14 8.07 14.35
C HIS A 302 23.77 8.15 15.04
N ARG A 303 22.90 9.05 14.59
CA ARG A 303 21.54 9.19 15.17
C ARG A 303 20.67 7.95 14.95
N PRO A 304 20.57 7.38 13.72
CA PRO A 304 19.89 6.11 13.51
C PRO A 304 20.47 4.94 14.32
N LEU A 305 21.79 4.85 14.46
CA LEU A 305 22.44 3.81 15.26
C LEU A 305 22.09 3.95 16.73
N LYS A 306 22.16 5.17 17.32
CA LYS A 306 21.70 5.40 18.70
C LYS A 306 20.24 4.97 18.90
N ALA A 307 19.37 5.26 17.92
CA ALA A 307 17.98 4.84 17.98
C ALA A 307 17.81 3.32 17.90
N LEU A 308 18.63 2.61 17.10
CA LEU A 308 18.64 1.14 17.03
C LEU A 308 19.13 0.53 18.36
N TYR A 309 20.22 1.05 18.93
CA TYR A 309 20.77 0.57 20.20
C TYR A 309 19.80 0.81 21.36
N ALA A 310 19.09 1.93 21.38
CA ALA A 310 18.08 2.23 22.39
C ALA A 310 16.88 1.24 22.38
N LEU A 311 16.70 0.46 21.30
CA LEU A 311 15.71 -0.62 21.29
C LEU A 311 16.17 -1.85 22.07
N SER A 312 17.48 -2.01 22.27
CA SER A 312 18.13 -3.18 22.88
C SER A 312 17.50 -4.52 22.42
N PRO A 313 17.43 -4.79 21.10
CA PRO A 313 16.77 -5.98 20.58
C PRO A 313 17.53 -7.24 21.02
N ALA A 314 16.82 -8.36 21.22
CA ALA A 314 17.50 -9.64 21.38
C ALA A 314 18.35 -9.96 20.14
N ALA A 315 19.55 -10.51 20.33
CA ALA A 315 20.49 -10.80 19.24
C ALA A 315 19.84 -11.63 18.11
N GLU A 316 19.06 -12.66 18.45
CA GLU A 316 18.34 -13.50 17.48
C GLU A 316 17.29 -12.70 16.68
N GLN A 317 16.60 -11.76 17.33
CA GLN A 317 15.61 -10.91 16.66
C GLN A 317 16.30 -9.99 15.66
N LEU A 318 17.39 -9.35 16.06
CA LEU A 318 18.16 -8.46 15.20
C LEU A 318 18.73 -9.23 13.99
N GLN A 319 19.32 -10.39 14.23
CA GLN A 319 19.88 -11.25 13.17
C GLN A 319 18.80 -11.66 12.17
N ARG A 320 17.62 -12.08 12.65
CA ARG A 320 16.51 -12.47 11.78
C ARG A 320 15.94 -11.27 10.99
N CYS A 321 15.84 -10.10 11.61
CA CYS A 321 15.42 -8.86 10.94
C CYS A 321 16.41 -8.44 9.84
N TYR A 322 17.71 -8.51 10.14
CA TYR A 322 18.80 -8.18 9.23
C TYR A 322 18.87 -9.16 8.06
N ALA A 323 18.85 -10.47 8.32
CA ALA A 323 18.81 -11.50 7.28
C ALA A 323 17.59 -11.34 6.36
N GLY A 324 16.44 -10.98 6.91
CA GLY A 324 15.26 -10.65 6.11
C GLY A 324 15.46 -9.42 5.21
N LEU A 325 16.30 -8.45 5.58
CA LEU A 325 16.59 -7.29 4.72
C LEU A 325 17.45 -7.70 3.53
N LEU A 326 18.44 -8.56 3.75
CA LEU A 326 19.24 -9.14 2.68
C LEU A 326 18.36 -9.96 1.72
N ALA A 327 17.49 -10.81 2.25
CA ALA A 327 16.59 -11.65 1.44
C ALA A 327 15.61 -10.83 0.59
N ASP A 328 15.16 -9.67 1.10
CA ASP A 328 14.30 -8.75 0.37
C ASP A 328 15.09 -7.79 -0.54
N SER A 329 16.42 -7.95 -0.67
CA SER A 329 17.31 -7.05 -1.41
C SER A 329 17.25 -5.59 -0.94
N LEU A 330 16.92 -5.37 0.33
CA LEU A 330 16.89 -4.06 1.01
C LEU A 330 18.17 -3.77 1.79
N ALA A 331 19.13 -4.67 1.69
CA ALA A 331 20.50 -4.53 2.14
C ALA A 331 21.37 -5.40 1.24
N ARG A 332 22.62 -4.99 1.02
CA ARG A 332 23.63 -5.76 0.32
C ARG A 332 24.94 -5.73 1.08
N GLU A 333 25.56 -6.89 1.22
CA GLU A 333 26.90 -7.04 1.81
C GLU A 333 27.99 -7.01 0.74
N VAL A 334 29.11 -6.39 1.09
CA VAL A 334 30.38 -6.43 0.33
C VAL A 334 31.51 -6.62 1.33
N THR A 335 32.41 -7.58 1.06
CA THR A 335 33.60 -7.79 1.89
C THR A 335 34.76 -6.97 1.34
N GLN A 336 35.33 -6.08 2.17
CA GLN A 336 36.48 -5.25 1.82
C GLN A 336 37.50 -5.31 2.96
N GLY A 337 38.72 -5.75 2.66
CA GLY A 337 39.81 -5.81 3.66
C GLY A 337 39.54 -6.70 4.87
N GLY A 338 38.69 -7.73 4.73
CA GLY A 338 38.28 -8.62 5.84
C GLY A 338 37.10 -8.08 6.66
N THR A 339 36.64 -6.86 6.41
CA THR A 339 35.43 -6.29 7.01
C THR A 339 34.24 -6.48 6.09
N VAL A 340 33.08 -6.82 6.67
CA VAL A 340 31.81 -6.88 5.94
C VAL A 340 31.11 -5.53 6.04
N LEU A 341 30.93 -4.88 4.91
CA LEU A 341 30.23 -3.62 4.78
C LEU A 341 28.82 -3.84 4.21
N VAL A 342 27.88 -3.00 4.62
CA VAL A 342 26.46 -3.10 4.27
C VAL A 342 25.97 -1.79 3.70
N SER A 343 25.26 -1.86 2.58
CA SER A 343 24.60 -0.71 1.95
C SER A 343 23.17 -1.06 1.55
N LEU A 344 22.40 -0.04 1.12
CA LEU A 344 21.08 -0.24 0.50
C LEU A 344 21.21 -0.89 -0.88
#